data_AF-A0A2G2VKR9-F1
#
_entry.id   AF-A0A2G2VKR9-F1
#
_cell.length_a   1.000
_cell.length_b   1.000
_cell.length_c   1.000
_cell.angle_alpha   90.00
_cell.angle_beta   90.00
_cell.angle_gamma   90.00
#
_symmetry.space_group_name_H-M   'P 1'
#
loop_
_entity.id
_entity.type
_entity.pdbx_description
1 polymer ?
#
loop_
_entity_poly.entity_id
_entity_poly.type
_entity_poly.pdbx_seq_one_letter_code
_entity_poly.pdbx_strand_id
1 'polypeptide(L)'
;MLAVFALKERRIRVYDLMSRRRCSERSSEIQKMAKILSTYLDMSGFLDQKVCTDWSTIEAYRDKMANLFDVQYVDRIAQQTIDSLDCGPFVAAYAEYLSNGLQVPNDGLDTRLLRKRYAALLWKYREAKDQKPYATKVKDPRQSKPNSIALDEEQLVHID
;
A
#
# COMPACT_ATOMS: atom_id res chain seq x y z
N MET A 1 -5.08 6.75 -3.84
CA MET A 1 -5.64 5.67 -3.00
C MET A 1 -4.50 5.05 -2.21
N LEU A 2 -4.65 4.96 -0.89
CA LEU A 2 -3.72 4.29 0.00
C LEU A 2 -4.49 3.20 0.76
N ALA A 3 -3.99 1.97 0.76
CA ALA A 3 -4.56 0.87 1.54
C ALA A 3 -3.59 0.49 2.66
N VAL A 4 -4.09 0.43 3.89
CA VAL A 4 -3.29 0.10 5.08
C VAL A 4 -3.82 -1.17 5.70
N PHE A 5 -2.94 -2.17 5.83
CA PHE A 5 -3.26 -3.47 6.39
C PHE A 5 -2.96 -3.49 7.89
N ALA A 6 -4.01 -3.46 8.70
CA ALA A 6 -3.91 -3.64 10.15
C ALA A 6 -4.05 -5.14 10.48
N LEU A 7 -2.93 -5.86 10.43
CA LEU A 7 -2.90 -7.32 10.65
C LEU A 7 -3.53 -7.74 11.98
N LYS A 8 -3.23 -7.01 13.06
CA LYS A 8 -3.80 -7.23 14.40
C LYS A 8 -5.32 -7.11 14.45
N GLU A 9 -5.86 -6.21 13.65
CA GLU A 9 -7.30 -5.92 13.62
C GLU A 9 -8.03 -6.73 12.56
N ARG A 10 -7.31 -7.50 11.71
CA ARG A 10 -7.84 -8.09 10.48
C ARG A 10 -8.63 -7.06 9.65
N ARG A 11 -8.05 -5.87 9.46
CA ARG A 11 -8.74 -4.78 8.76
C ARG A 11 -7.87 -4.12 7.70
N ILE A 12 -8.47 -3.84 6.56
CA ILE A 12 -7.88 -3.03 5.49
C ILE A 12 -8.55 -1.67 5.55
N ARG A 13 -7.79 -0.63 5.90
CA ARG A 13 -8.26 0.76 5.87
C ARG A 13 -7.92 1.36 4.52
N VAL A 14 -8.93 1.79 3.78
CA VAL A 14 -8.79 2.39 2.46
C VAL A 14 -8.99 3.90 2.58
N TYR A 15 -7.96 4.63 2.19
CA TYR A 15 -7.93 6.08 2.11
C TYR A 15 -8.05 6.49 0.65
N ASP A 16 -9.22 6.98 0.26
CA ASP A 16 -9.40 7.55 -1.08
C ASP A 16 -8.92 9.00 -1.11
N LEU A 17 -7.63 9.15 -1.40
CA LEU A 17 -6.96 10.45 -1.52
C LEU A 17 -7.28 11.16 -2.84
N MET A 18 -8.03 10.52 -3.75
CA MET A 18 -8.41 11.08 -5.03
C MET A 18 -9.84 11.63 -4.99
N SER A 19 -10.15 12.61 -5.85
CA SER A 19 -11.51 13.14 -5.97
C SER A 19 -12.52 12.03 -6.31
N ARG A 20 -13.69 12.10 -5.65
CA ARG A 20 -14.78 11.11 -5.52
C ARG A 20 -15.37 10.46 -6.79
N ARG A 21 -14.85 10.72 -8.00
CA ARG A 21 -15.50 10.32 -9.26
C ARG A 21 -15.35 8.84 -9.67
N ARG A 22 -14.56 8.00 -8.96
CA ARG A 22 -14.22 6.63 -9.42
C ARG A 22 -14.25 5.55 -8.31
N CYS A 23 -15.14 5.66 -7.33
CA CYS A 23 -15.07 4.81 -6.12
C CYS A 23 -15.75 3.42 -6.23
N SER A 24 -16.72 3.23 -7.14
CA SER A 24 -17.54 2.00 -7.15
C SER A 24 -16.79 0.78 -7.70
N GLU A 25 -16.11 0.91 -8.83
CA GLU A 25 -15.34 -0.19 -9.44
C GLU A 25 -14.27 -0.68 -8.46
N ARG A 26 -13.36 0.21 -8.04
CA ARG A 26 -12.24 -0.03 -7.11
C ARG A 26 -12.63 -0.76 -5.83
N SER A 27 -13.87 -0.60 -5.39
CA SER A 27 -14.34 -1.23 -4.16
C SER A 27 -14.40 -2.75 -4.28
N SER A 28 -14.77 -3.24 -5.45
CA SER A 28 -14.88 -4.67 -5.72
C SER A 28 -13.50 -5.37 -5.76
N GLU A 29 -12.47 -4.72 -6.30
CA GLU A 29 -11.11 -5.27 -6.32
C GLU A 29 -10.49 -5.29 -4.93
N ILE A 30 -10.71 -4.27 -4.10
CA ILE A 30 -10.19 -4.25 -2.73
C ILE A 30 -10.83 -5.38 -1.90
N GLN A 31 -12.13 -5.62 -2.07
CA GLN A 31 -12.81 -6.75 -1.45
C GLN A 31 -12.24 -8.09 -1.91
N LYS A 32 -11.89 -8.23 -3.19
CA LYS A 32 -11.19 -9.42 -3.70
C LYS A 32 -9.79 -9.57 -3.09
N MET A 33 -9.02 -8.48 -2.98
CA MET A 33 -7.71 -8.49 -2.33
C MET A 33 -7.81 -8.86 -0.85
N ALA A 34 -8.82 -8.38 -0.14
CA ALA A 34 -9.07 -8.74 1.26
C ALA A 34 -9.22 -10.26 1.42
N LYS A 35 -9.98 -10.90 0.52
CA LYS A 35 -10.17 -12.35 0.48
C LYS A 35 -8.87 -13.09 0.14
N ILE A 36 -8.21 -12.71 -0.96
CA ILE A 36 -6.96 -13.35 -1.40
C ILE A 36 -5.88 -13.24 -0.33
N LEU A 37 -5.70 -12.06 0.28
CA LEU A 37 -4.71 -11.86 1.34
C LEU A 37 -5.02 -12.74 2.56
N SER A 38 -6.30 -12.84 2.94
CA SER A 38 -6.69 -13.70 4.06
C SER A 38 -6.36 -15.16 3.79
N THR A 39 -6.75 -15.68 2.61
CA THR A 39 -6.47 -17.07 2.23
C THR A 39 -4.96 -17.31 2.09
N TYR A 40 -4.20 -16.36 1.55
CA TYR A 40 -2.76 -16.48 1.42
C TYR A 40 -2.06 -16.55 2.79
N LEU A 41 -2.44 -15.68 3.74
CA LEU A 41 -1.85 -15.69 5.08
C LEU A 41 -2.17 -16.97 5.86
N ASP A 42 -3.35 -17.54 5.63
CA ASP A 42 -3.78 -18.82 6.18
C ASP A 42 -2.96 -19.99 5.58
N MET A 43 -2.96 -20.12 4.25
CA MET A 43 -2.22 -21.20 3.55
C MET A 43 -0.70 -21.14 3.75
N SER A 44 -0.13 -19.94 3.87
CA SER A 44 1.31 -19.79 4.05
C SER A 44 1.80 -20.19 5.45
N GLY A 45 0.90 -20.50 6.39
CA GLY A 45 1.23 -20.70 7.79
C GLY A 45 1.93 -19.47 8.38
N PHE A 46 1.67 -18.27 7.84
CA PHE A 46 2.35 -17.03 8.27
C PHE A 46 2.08 -16.75 9.75
N LEU A 47 0.88 -17.11 10.20
CA LEU A 47 0.44 -16.98 11.57
C LEU A 47 0.59 -18.28 12.37
N ASP A 48 1.01 -19.37 11.72
CA ASP A 48 1.36 -20.61 12.41
C ASP A 48 2.68 -20.40 13.14
N GLN A 49 2.80 -21.12 14.26
CA GLN A 49 3.86 -21.00 15.23
C GLN A 49 5.27 -21.06 14.58
N LYS A 50 5.92 -19.90 14.44
CA LYS A 50 7.36 -19.85 14.16
C LYS A 50 8.11 -19.89 15.49
N VAL A 51 9.23 -20.61 15.50
CA VAL A 51 10.10 -20.96 16.66
C VAL A 51 10.51 -19.78 17.57
N CYS A 52 10.25 -18.53 17.18
CA CYS A 52 10.58 -17.33 17.95
C CYS A 52 9.35 -16.44 18.32
N THR A 53 8.16 -16.70 17.78
CA THR A 53 6.95 -15.94 18.14
C THR A 53 5.71 -16.78 17.85
N ASP A 54 5.07 -17.23 18.91
CA ASP A 54 3.77 -17.87 18.81
C ASP A 54 2.68 -16.78 18.74
N TRP A 55 2.27 -16.43 17.52
CA TRP A 55 1.21 -15.46 17.29
C TRP A 55 -0.15 -15.94 17.82
N SER A 56 -0.34 -17.25 17.97
CA SER A 56 -1.59 -17.85 18.44
C SER A 56 -1.80 -17.68 19.96
N THR A 57 -0.72 -17.53 20.74
CA THR A 57 -0.79 -17.21 22.18
C THR A 57 -1.04 -15.74 22.48
N ILE A 58 -0.92 -14.85 21.49
CA ILE A 58 -1.29 -13.44 21.65
C ILE A 58 -2.82 -13.33 21.56
N GLU A 59 -3.48 -13.08 22.69
CA GLU A 59 -4.95 -13.03 22.84
C GLU A 59 -5.64 -12.17 21.77
N ALA A 60 -5.01 -11.07 21.35
CA ALA A 60 -5.55 -10.18 20.31
C ALA A 60 -5.71 -10.84 18.92
N TYR A 61 -4.98 -11.91 18.64
CA TYR A 61 -5.02 -12.64 17.38
C TYR A 61 -5.84 -13.93 17.45
N ARG A 62 -5.91 -14.58 18.63
CA ARG A 62 -6.51 -15.91 18.84
C ARG A 62 -7.92 -16.07 18.25
N ASP A 63 -8.83 -15.14 18.54
CA ASP A 63 -10.22 -15.22 18.08
C ASP A 63 -10.42 -14.61 16.68
N LYS A 64 -9.39 -13.97 16.10
CA LYS A 64 -9.43 -13.29 14.80
C LYS A 64 -8.71 -14.06 13.69
N MET A 65 -8.13 -15.23 13.99
CA MET A 65 -7.33 -15.97 13.00
C MET A 65 -8.18 -16.49 11.84
N ALA A 66 -9.40 -16.96 12.11
CA ALA A 66 -10.31 -17.49 11.10
C ALA A 66 -11.10 -16.42 10.32
N ASN A 67 -11.00 -15.15 10.72
CA ASN A 67 -11.79 -14.07 10.12
C ASN A 67 -11.10 -13.49 8.89
N LEU A 68 -11.89 -13.29 7.83
CA LEU A 68 -11.49 -12.52 6.66
C LEU A 68 -11.14 -11.08 7.06
N PHE A 69 -10.33 -10.42 6.24
CA PHE A 69 -10.09 -9.00 6.43
C PHE A 69 -11.36 -8.19 6.15
N ASP A 70 -11.76 -7.37 7.12
CA ASP A 70 -12.78 -6.36 6.90
C ASP A 70 -12.20 -5.17 6.14
N VAL A 71 -12.91 -4.70 5.12
CA VAL A 71 -12.53 -3.47 4.39
C VAL A 71 -13.28 -2.29 4.99
N GLN A 72 -12.53 -1.31 5.48
CA GLN A 72 -13.06 -0.05 6.02
C GLN A 72 -12.63 1.11 5.14
N TYR A 73 -13.59 1.80 4.54
CA TYR A 73 -13.35 3.07 3.86
C TYR A 73 -13.30 4.19 4.90
N VAL A 74 -12.22 4.96 4.87
CA VAL A 74 -12.06 6.12 5.75
C VAL A 74 -12.58 7.35 5.01
N ASP A 75 -13.73 7.86 5.45
CA ASP A 75 -14.32 9.10 4.94
C ASP A 75 -13.77 10.32 5.71
N ARG A 76 -14.01 11.53 5.19
CA ARG A 76 -13.61 12.82 5.77
C ARG A 76 -12.09 13.10 5.85
N ILE A 77 -11.32 12.45 4.99
CA ILE A 77 -9.90 12.77 4.82
C ILE A 77 -9.73 13.88 3.78
N ALA A 78 -8.67 14.68 3.93
CA ALA A 78 -8.34 15.68 2.92
C ALA A 78 -8.09 14.99 1.57
N GLN A 79 -8.78 15.45 0.53
CA GLN A 79 -8.62 14.94 -0.82
C GLN A 79 -7.76 15.87 -1.65
N GLN A 80 -7.00 15.29 -2.57
CA GLN A 80 -6.31 16.06 -3.59
C GLN A 80 -7.32 16.76 -4.51
N THR A 81 -7.04 18.01 -4.88
CA THR A 81 -7.84 18.76 -5.87
C THR A 81 -7.81 18.08 -7.23
N ILE A 82 -8.93 18.15 -7.98
CA ILE A 82 -9.12 17.44 -9.26
C ILE A 82 -8.00 17.73 -10.27
N ASP A 83 -7.50 18.97 -10.29
CA ASP A 83 -6.49 19.44 -11.24
C ASP A 83 -5.05 19.32 -10.73
N SER A 84 -4.83 18.68 -9.57
CA SER A 84 -3.49 18.54 -9.00
C SER A 84 -2.78 17.28 -9.49
N LEU A 85 -1.53 17.45 -9.90
CA LEU A 85 -0.61 16.37 -10.31
C LEU A 85 0.23 15.80 -9.14
N ASP A 86 -0.05 16.23 -7.90
CA ASP A 86 0.71 15.91 -6.68
C ASP A 86 0.31 14.61 -5.98
N CYS A 87 -0.18 13.61 -6.71
CA CYS A 87 -0.71 12.40 -6.08
C CYS A 87 0.36 11.66 -5.27
N GLY A 88 1.59 11.60 -5.77
CA GLY A 88 2.73 11.00 -5.10
C GLY A 88 3.08 11.67 -3.77
N PRO A 89 3.43 12.98 -3.76
CA PRO A 89 3.69 13.72 -2.53
C PRO A 89 2.54 13.66 -1.50
N PHE A 90 1.29 13.66 -1.97
CA PHE A 90 0.12 13.58 -1.11
C PHE A 90 -0.01 12.20 -0.44
N VAL A 91 0.13 11.11 -1.21
CA VAL A 91 0.14 9.73 -0.68
C VAL A 91 1.30 9.53 0.29
N ALA A 92 2.49 10.04 -0.04
CA ALA A 92 3.67 9.92 0.81
C ALA A 92 3.48 10.63 2.15
N ALA A 93 2.88 11.82 2.15
CA ALA A 93 2.60 12.57 3.37
C ALA A 93 1.62 11.79 4.26
N TYR A 94 0.54 11.26 3.68
CA TYR A 94 -0.42 10.44 4.41
C TYR A 94 0.21 9.18 5.01
N ALA A 95 1.06 8.49 4.24
CA ALA A 95 1.79 7.33 4.75
C ALA A 95 2.71 7.71 5.92
N GLU A 96 3.35 8.87 5.88
CA GLU A 96 4.18 9.40 6.96
C GLU A 96 3.36 9.68 8.23
N TYR A 97 2.21 10.36 8.12
CA TYR A 97 1.30 10.62 9.25
C TYR A 97 0.89 9.30 9.94
N LEU A 98 0.43 8.33 9.15
CA LEU A 98 -0.02 7.04 9.66
C LEU A 98 1.12 6.23 10.27
N SER A 99 2.32 6.28 9.68
CA SER A 99 3.50 5.57 10.20
C SER A 99 3.95 6.14 11.55
N ASN A 100 3.81 7.45 11.74
CA ASN A 100 4.11 8.12 13.00
C ASN A 100 2.96 8.03 14.03
N GLY A 101 1.86 7.34 13.70
CA GLY A 101 0.67 7.25 14.56
C GLY A 101 -0.06 8.59 14.74
N LEU A 102 0.19 9.57 13.88
CA LEU A 102 -0.42 10.89 13.94
C LEU A 102 -1.83 10.87 13.33
N GLN A 103 -2.69 11.74 13.84
CA GLN A 103 -3.99 11.96 13.23
C GLN A 103 -3.81 12.60 11.86
N VAL A 104 -4.49 12.02 10.88
CA VAL A 104 -4.51 12.52 9.51
C VAL A 104 -5.24 13.87 9.49
N PRO A 105 -4.64 14.92 8.89
CA PRO A 105 -5.28 16.22 8.74
C PRO A 105 -6.54 16.12 7.87
N ASN A 106 -7.63 16.73 8.33
CA ASN A 106 -8.88 16.84 7.56
C ASN A 106 -8.88 18.10 6.68
N ASP A 107 -8.09 19.10 7.06
CA ASP A 107 -7.74 20.25 6.25
C ASP A 107 -6.77 19.86 5.13
N GLY A 108 -6.92 20.49 3.96
CA GLY A 108 -6.08 20.23 2.79
C GLY A 108 -4.59 20.34 3.13
N LEU A 109 -3.79 19.36 2.67
CA LEU A 109 -2.34 19.47 2.79
C LEU A 109 -1.81 20.57 1.85
N ASP A 110 -0.95 21.46 2.35
CA ASP A 110 -0.26 22.45 1.50
C ASP A 110 0.68 21.74 0.53
N THR A 111 0.21 21.60 -0.72
CA THR A 111 0.93 20.92 -1.80
C THR A 111 2.27 21.60 -2.11
N ARG A 112 2.35 22.92 -1.97
CA ARG A 112 3.59 23.68 -2.19
C ARG A 112 4.61 23.36 -1.12
N LEU A 113 4.17 23.27 0.14
CA LEU A 113 5.04 22.87 1.25
C LEU A 113 5.51 21.41 1.10
N LEU A 114 4.61 20.49 0.76
CA LEU A 114 4.95 19.09 0.52
C LEU A 114 5.99 18.93 -0.58
N ARG A 115 5.81 19.61 -1.73
CA ARG A 115 6.80 19.61 -2.83
C ARG A 115 8.17 20.07 -2.35
N LYS A 116 8.25 21.18 -1.62
CA LYS A 116 9.53 21.69 -1.09
C LYS A 116 10.19 20.69 -0.16
N ARG A 117 9.42 20.08 0.74
CA ARG A 117 9.92 19.09 1.69
C ARG A 117 10.47 17.85 0.98
N TYR A 118 9.70 17.25 0.07
CA TYR A 118 10.14 16.06 -0.66
C TYR A 118 11.28 16.35 -1.63
N ALA A 119 11.31 17.52 -2.27
CA ALA A 119 12.44 17.93 -3.09
C ALA A 119 13.73 18.03 -2.26
N ALA A 120 13.67 18.64 -1.07
CA ALA A 120 14.81 18.72 -0.15
C ALA A 120 15.26 17.33 0.35
N LEU A 121 14.31 16.44 0.67
CA LEU A 121 14.63 15.07 1.09
C LEU A 121 15.29 14.26 -0.03
N LEU A 122 14.74 14.34 -1.25
CA LEU A 122 15.30 13.67 -2.43
C LEU A 122 16.68 14.20 -2.78
N TRP A 123 16.89 15.51 -2.64
CA TRP A 123 18.20 16.14 -2.84
C TRP A 123 19.23 15.59 -1.85
N LYS A 124 18.92 15.60 -0.55
CA LYS A 124 19.81 15.05 0.50
C LYS A 124 20.10 13.57 0.28
N TYR A 125 19.10 12.80 -0.15
CA TYR A 125 19.28 11.38 -0.46
C TYR A 125 20.24 11.16 -1.63
N ARG A 126 20.15 12.00 -2.68
CA ARG A 126 21.10 11.97 -3.80
C ARG A 126 22.52 12.26 -3.32
N GLU A 127 22.72 13.34 -2.56
CA GLU A 127 24.04 13.68 -1.99
C GLU A 127 24.62 12.53 -1.15
N ALA A 128 23.80 11.90 -0.31
CA ALA A 128 24.22 10.76 0.51
C ALA A 128 24.58 9.52 -0.33
N LYS A 129 23.87 9.27 -1.44
CA LYS A 129 24.18 8.19 -2.38
C LYS A 129 25.49 8.44 -3.13
N ASP A 130 25.77 9.68 -3.52
CA ASP A 130 26.98 10.03 -4.26
C ASP A 130 28.23 9.91 -3.37
N GLN A 131 28.10 10.13 -2.05
CA GLN A 131 29.18 9.95 -1.08
C GLN A 131 29.45 8.48 -0.69
N LYS A 132 28.47 7.59 -0.85
CA LYS A 132 28.61 6.15 -0.57
C LYS A 132 28.03 5.35 -1.73
N PRO A 133 28.80 5.12 -2.82
CA PRO A 133 28.37 4.19 -3.84
C PRO A 133 28.14 2.83 -3.18
N TYR A 134 26.97 2.23 -3.43
CA TYR A 134 26.60 0.95 -2.86
C TYR A 134 27.64 -0.10 -3.28
N ALA A 135 28.44 -0.58 -2.33
CA ALA A 135 29.22 -1.80 -2.51
C ALA A 135 28.28 -3.00 -2.36
N THR A 136 27.42 -3.24 -3.34
CA THR A 136 26.52 -4.38 -3.35
C THR A 136 27.34 -5.64 -3.67
N LYS A 137 27.89 -6.29 -2.64
CA LYS A 137 28.50 -7.63 -2.71
C LYS A 137 27.46 -8.75 -2.60
N VAL A 138 26.23 -8.50 -3.01
CA VAL A 138 25.19 -9.52 -3.12
C VAL A 138 25.04 -9.81 -4.61
N LYS A 139 25.26 -11.07 -5.01
CA LYS A 139 24.89 -11.51 -6.36
C LYS A 139 23.38 -11.35 -6.47
N ASP A 140 22.94 -10.28 -7.12
CA ASP A 140 21.53 -10.10 -7.48
C ASP A 140 21.06 -11.35 -8.24
N PRO A 141 19.88 -11.91 -7.92
CA PRO A 141 19.19 -12.79 -8.85
C PRO A 141 19.05 -12.01 -10.15
N ARG A 142 19.53 -12.58 -11.27
CA ARG A 142 19.54 -11.93 -12.59
C ARG A 142 18.27 -11.10 -12.79
N GLN A 143 18.45 -9.80 -12.90
CA GLN A 143 17.42 -8.83 -13.24
C GLN A 143 16.63 -9.38 -14.43
N SER A 144 15.35 -9.68 -14.23
CA SER A 144 14.49 -10.15 -15.31
C SER A 144 14.44 -9.05 -16.36
N LYS A 145 14.96 -9.32 -17.56
CA LYS A 145 14.78 -8.45 -18.72
C LYS A 145 13.29 -8.13 -18.86
N PRO A 146 12.90 -6.86 -19.04
CA PRO A 146 11.53 -6.56 -19.45
C PRO A 146 11.38 -7.05 -20.89
N ASN A 147 10.84 -8.25 -21.06
CA ASN A 147 10.32 -8.67 -22.35
C ASN A 147 9.02 -7.88 -22.54
N SER A 148 9.05 -6.86 -23.40
CA SER A 148 7.83 -6.30 -23.97
C SER A 148 7.23 -7.39 -24.87
N ILE A 149 6.34 -8.21 -24.30
CA ILE A 149 5.49 -9.08 -25.09
C ILE A 149 4.42 -8.17 -25.69
N ALA A 150 4.48 -7.96 -27.00
CA ALA A 150 3.35 -7.40 -27.74
C ALA A 150 2.19 -8.38 -27.57
N LEU A 151 1.10 -7.91 -26.97
CA LEU A 151 -0.12 -8.68 -26.78
C LEU A 151 -0.82 -8.70 -28.14
N ASP A 152 -0.73 -9.83 -28.83
CA ASP A 152 -1.47 -10.13 -30.06
C ASP A 152 -2.97 -10.16 -29.74
N GLU A 153 -3.77 -9.40 -30.47
CA GLU A 153 -5.18 -9.11 -30.20
C GLU A 153 -6.17 -10.20 -30.65
N GLU A 154 -5.77 -11.45 -30.90
CA GLU A 154 -6.67 -12.45 -31.50
C GLU A 154 -7.07 -13.68 -30.65
N GLN A 155 -7.20 -13.58 -29.33
CA GLN A 155 -7.89 -14.63 -28.55
C GLN A 155 -9.09 -14.11 -27.75
N LEU A 156 -10.14 -13.71 -28.48
CA LEU A 156 -11.51 -13.68 -27.97
C LEU A 156 -12.03 -15.11 -27.81
N VAL A 157 -12.12 -15.59 -26.57
CA VAL A 157 -12.86 -16.80 -26.24
C VAL A 157 -14.35 -16.48 -26.26
N HIS A 158 -15.05 -16.99 -27.27
CA HIS A 158 -16.50 -17.03 -27.35
C HIS A 158 -17.03 -18.02 -26.29
N ILE A 159 -18.07 -17.64 -25.54
CA ILE A 159 -18.79 -18.53 -24.63
C ILE A 159 -20.22 -18.60 -25.15
N ASP A 160 -20.66 -19.82 -25.48
CA ASP A 160 -22.02 -20.19 -25.88
C ASP A 160 -23.05 -20.01 -24.75
#